data_AF-A0A7Y6PPD5-F1
#
_entry.id   AF-A0A7Y6PPD5-F1
#
_cell.length_a   1.000
_cell.length_b   1.000
_cell.length_c   1.000
_cell.angle_alpha   90.00
_cell.angle_beta   90.00
_cell.angle_gamma   90.00
#
_symmetry.space_group_name_H-M   'P 1'
#
loop_
_entity.id
_entity.type
_entity.pdbx_description
1 polymer ?
#
loop_
_entity_poly.entity_id
_entity_poly.type
_entity_poly.pdbx_seq_one_letter_code
_entity_poly.pdbx_strand_id
1 'polypeptide(L)'
;MIRAAFTAACAAAVASCAHASPKSPDDGPTIASVAELGALMKNEINPAFSRLTFLLLHGDSVEEDAEALDAELGRSASRLRGAIAKLRAWTHVPAKTAQGREVFFTFAESVDQMTEKLVVKVSRGERGAAEAQLEQIADTCNNCHHFFRLKIEDSVVPAKSARIDPAKTAFVFTQQGSRE
;
A
#
# COMPACT_ATOMS: atom_id res chain seq x y z
N MET A 1 -4.75 62.59 8.59
CA MET A 1 -3.33 62.59 8.18
C MET A 1 -2.49 62.40 9.44
N ILE A 2 -1.74 61.30 9.54
CA ILE A 2 -0.39 61.16 10.12
C ILE A 2 -0.01 59.69 9.93
N ARG A 3 1.07 59.48 9.18
CA ARG A 3 1.75 58.21 8.94
C ARG A 3 2.56 57.83 10.18
N ALA A 4 2.60 56.55 10.52
CA ALA A 4 3.71 55.98 11.26
C ALA A 4 4.01 54.59 10.68
N ALA A 5 5.05 54.54 9.85
CA ALA A 5 5.72 53.32 9.43
C ALA A 5 6.68 52.91 10.55
N PHE A 6 6.65 51.65 10.94
CA PHE A 6 7.73 51.02 11.70
C PHE A 6 8.33 49.91 10.85
N THR A 7 9.59 50.09 10.52
CA THR A 7 10.46 49.17 9.81
C THR A 7 11.39 48.49 10.81
N ALA A 8 11.87 47.29 10.44
CA ALA A 8 12.96 46.50 11.02
C ALA A 8 12.56 45.60 12.23
N ALA A 9 13.08 44.37 12.36
CA ALA A 9 14.29 43.79 11.79
C ALA A 9 14.14 42.27 11.58
N CYS A 10 14.80 41.77 10.53
CA CYS A 10 15.14 40.36 10.36
C CYS A 10 16.06 39.91 11.49
N ALA A 11 15.71 38.82 12.17
CA ALA A 11 16.66 38.04 12.96
C ALA A 11 16.72 36.64 12.34
N ALA A 12 17.76 36.41 11.54
CA ALA A 12 18.14 35.09 11.08
C ALA A 12 18.70 34.31 12.26
N ALA A 13 17.90 33.37 12.79
CA ALA A 13 18.38 32.39 13.76
C ALA A 13 19.12 31.29 13.00
N VAL A 14 20.44 31.44 12.87
CA VAL A 14 21.37 30.35 12.51
C VAL A 14 21.52 29.42 13.72
N ALA A 15 20.52 28.57 13.94
CA ALA A 15 20.60 27.51 14.92
C ALA A 15 21.23 26.26 14.26
N SER A 16 22.55 26.16 14.41
CA SER A 16 23.35 24.94 14.61
C SER A 16 22.77 23.64 14.01
N CYS A 17 23.34 23.21 12.88
CA CYS A 17 23.27 21.84 12.40
C CYS A 17 23.92 20.89 13.41
N ALA A 18 23.20 20.51 14.45
CA ALA A 18 23.54 19.34 15.25
C ALA A 18 23.38 18.13 14.32
N HIS A 19 24.50 17.58 13.88
CA HIS A 19 24.60 16.25 13.30
C HIS A 19 24.09 15.26 14.35
N ALA A 20 22.78 15.05 14.40
CA ALA A 20 22.23 13.82 14.90
C ALA A 20 22.74 12.75 13.94
N SER A 21 23.71 11.94 14.38
CA SER A 21 24.01 10.69 13.69
C SER A 21 22.69 9.96 13.53
N PRO A 22 22.20 9.73 12.29
CA PRO A 22 21.01 8.93 12.13
C PRO A 22 21.39 7.54 12.66
N LYS A 23 20.74 7.12 13.75
CA LYS A 23 20.62 5.70 14.08
C LYS A 23 20.08 5.07 12.81
N SER A 24 20.90 4.35 12.05
CA SER A 24 20.40 3.51 10.96
C SER A 24 19.45 2.49 11.60
N PRO A 25 18.13 2.52 11.34
CA PRO A 25 17.34 1.33 11.49
C PRO A 25 17.47 0.63 10.13
N ASP A 26 18.63 0.02 9.89
CA ASP A 26 18.83 -0.89 8.76
C ASP A 26 18.34 -2.29 9.12
N ASP A 27 17.21 -2.35 9.84
CA ASP A 27 16.45 -3.58 9.94
C ASP A 27 15.59 -3.64 8.69
N GLY A 28 16.17 -4.18 7.62
CA GLY A 28 15.45 -4.49 6.39
C GLY A 28 14.17 -5.29 6.68
N PRO A 29 13.27 -5.43 5.69
CA PRO A 29 11.98 -6.09 5.90
C PRO A 29 12.15 -7.46 6.53
N THR A 30 11.53 -7.66 7.68
CA THR A 30 11.46 -8.97 8.34
C THR A 30 10.26 -9.75 7.80
N ILE A 31 10.28 -11.08 7.90
CA ILE A 31 9.12 -11.90 7.57
C ILE A 31 7.89 -11.47 8.40
N ALA A 32 8.11 -11.11 9.66
CA ALA A 32 7.06 -10.63 10.55
C ALA A 32 6.44 -9.32 10.05
N SER A 33 7.24 -8.32 9.66
CA SER A 33 6.71 -7.04 9.19
C SER A 33 5.95 -7.16 7.85
N VAL A 34 6.38 -8.08 6.97
CA VAL A 34 5.66 -8.39 5.74
C VAL A 34 4.33 -9.09 6.04
N ALA A 35 4.29 -9.99 7.03
CA ALA A 35 3.06 -10.64 7.46
C ALA A 35 2.07 -9.65 8.09
N GLU A 36 2.55 -8.70 8.90
CA GLU A 36 1.73 -7.64 9.48
C GLU A 36 1.13 -6.72 8.42
N LEU A 37 1.92 -6.33 7.41
CA LEU A 37 1.41 -5.55 6.28
C LEU A 37 0.36 -6.35 5.50
N GLY A 38 0.61 -7.64 5.27
CA GLY A 38 -0.36 -8.55 4.67
C GLY A 38 -1.66 -8.65 5.48
N ALA A 39 -1.57 -8.63 6.82
CA ALA A 39 -2.72 -8.63 7.71
C ALA A 39 -3.51 -7.32 7.62
N LEU A 40 -2.85 -6.16 7.57
CA LEU A 40 -3.49 -4.86 7.35
C LEU A 40 -4.27 -4.87 6.02
N MET A 41 -3.63 -5.33 4.94
CA MET A 41 -4.27 -5.42 3.63
C MET A 41 -5.49 -6.35 3.67
N LYS A 42 -5.33 -7.57 4.21
CA LYS A 42 -6.37 -8.60 4.20
C LYS A 42 -7.55 -8.29 5.11
N ASN A 43 -7.31 -7.75 6.29
CA ASN A 43 -8.32 -7.63 7.34
C ASN A 43 -8.99 -6.25 7.38
N GLU A 44 -8.34 -5.22 6.83
CA GLU A 44 -8.85 -3.84 6.92
C GLU A 44 -9.05 -3.20 5.55
N ILE A 45 -8.01 -3.12 4.73
CA ILE A 45 -8.07 -2.38 3.45
C ILE A 45 -8.98 -3.12 2.45
N ASN A 46 -8.73 -4.41 2.19
CA ASN A 46 -9.50 -5.16 1.20
C ASN A 46 -10.99 -5.24 1.55
N PRO A 47 -11.41 -5.56 2.79
CA PRO A 47 -12.83 -5.58 3.12
C PRO A 47 -13.51 -4.21 3.00
N ALA A 48 -12.85 -3.13 3.44
CA ALA A 48 -13.41 -1.78 3.32
C ALA A 48 -13.53 -1.34 1.85
N PHE A 49 -12.50 -1.62 1.05
CA PHE A 49 -12.50 -1.35 -0.38
C PHE A 49 -13.59 -2.14 -1.10
N SER A 50 -13.64 -3.47 -0.93
CA SER A 50 -14.65 -4.32 -1.56
C SER A 50 -16.07 -3.95 -1.16
N ARG A 51 -16.29 -3.57 0.09
CA ARG A 51 -17.60 -3.09 0.55
C ARG A 51 -18.00 -1.80 -0.16
N LEU A 52 -17.10 -0.83 -0.29
CA LEU A 52 -17.36 0.40 -1.04
C LEU A 52 -17.65 0.13 -2.51
N THR A 53 -16.85 -0.71 -3.16
CA THR A 53 -17.07 -1.12 -4.55
C THR A 53 -18.46 -1.71 -4.72
N PHE A 54 -18.84 -2.64 -3.84
CA PHE A 54 -20.16 -3.26 -3.89
C PHE A 54 -21.28 -2.24 -3.74
N LEU A 55 -21.20 -1.33 -2.75
CA LEU A 55 -22.24 -0.34 -2.50
C LEU A 55 -22.34 0.70 -3.63
N LEU A 56 -21.21 1.15 -4.19
CA LEU A 56 -21.24 2.13 -5.28
C LEU A 56 -21.83 1.54 -6.57
N LEU A 57 -21.45 0.31 -6.92
CA LEU A 57 -21.85 -0.34 -8.17
C LEU A 57 -23.20 -1.05 -8.10
N HIS A 58 -23.60 -1.50 -6.91
CA HIS A 58 -24.76 -2.37 -6.73
C HIS A 58 -25.69 -1.93 -5.59
N GLY A 59 -25.39 -0.85 -4.87
CA GLY A 59 -26.18 -0.42 -3.71
C GLY A 59 -27.65 -0.18 -4.03
N ASP A 60 -27.94 0.42 -5.19
CA ASP A 60 -29.30 0.81 -5.59
C ASP A 60 -30.18 -0.40 -5.93
N SER A 61 -29.61 -1.59 -6.11
CA SER A 61 -30.36 -2.83 -6.35
C SER A 61 -30.56 -3.69 -5.10
N VAL A 62 -29.91 -3.33 -3.98
CA VAL A 62 -29.92 -4.13 -2.75
C VAL A 62 -30.42 -3.38 -1.52
N GLU A 63 -30.43 -2.04 -1.57
CA GLU A 63 -30.95 -1.19 -0.51
C GLU A 63 -32.02 -0.27 -1.09
N GLU A 64 -33.26 -0.41 -0.60
CA GLU A 64 -34.40 0.39 -1.04
C GLU A 64 -34.42 1.76 -0.36
N ASP A 65 -33.79 1.89 0.82
CA ASP A 65 -33.66 3.14 1.55
C ASP A 65 -32.37 3.89 1.16
N ALA A 66 -32.55 4.96 0.37
CA ALA A 66 -31.45 5.82 -0.07
C ALA A 66 -30.65 6.43 1.09
N GLU A 67 -31.30 6.78 2.22
CA GLU A 67 -30.61 7.36 3.38
C GLU A 67 -29.75 6.31 4.08
N ALA A 68 -30.24 5.06 4.18
CA ALA A 68 -29.48 3.95 4.73
C ALA A 68 -28.25 3.62 3.87
N LEU A 69 -28.39 3.66 2.55
CA LEU A 69 -27.31 3.44 1.60
C LEU A 69 -26.23 4.53 1.71
N ASP A 70 -26.62 5.80 1.73
CA ASP A 70 -25.69 6.92 1.88
C ASP A 70 -24.95 6.87 3.22
N ALA A 71 -25.64 6.52 4.31
CA ALA A 71 -25.02 6.33 5.61
C ALA A 71 -23.99 5.18 5.61
N GLU A 72 -24.28 4.07 4.93
CA GLU A 72 -23.38 2.94 4.82
C GLU A 72 -22.17 3.22 3.92
N LEU A 73 -22.37 3.97 2.82
CA LEU A 73 -21.29 4.48 1.97
C LEU A 73 -20.34 5.36 2.80
N GLY A 74 -20.88 6.31 3.57
CA GLY A 74 -20.09 7.18 4.45
C GLY A 74 -19.29 6.41 5.51
N ARG A 75 -19.91 5.41 6.15
CA ARG A 75 -19.23 4.52 7.11
C ARG A 75 -18.10 3.74 6.45
N SER A 76 -18.35 3.16 5.27
CA SER A 76 -17.38 2.35 4.55
C SER A 76 -16.20 3.20 4.05
N ALA A 77 -16.47 4.40 3.54
CA ALA A 77 -15.43 5.37 3.13
C ALA A 77 -14.55 5.78 4.32
N SER A 78 -15.16 6.02 5.48
CA SER A 78 -14.43 6.35 6.71
C SER A 78 -13.55 5.20 7.20
N ARG A 79 -14.02 3.95 7.10
CA ARG A 79 -13.23 2.75 7.43
C ARG A 79 -12.03 2.60 6.51
N LEU A 80 -12.23 2.77 5.19
CA LEU A 80 -11.13 2.73 4.23
C LEU A 80 -10.09 3.81 4.53
N ARG A 81 -10.52 5.07 4.79
CA ARG A 81 -9.61 6.14 5.21
C ARG A 81 -8.79 5.78 6.44
N GLY A 82 -9.43 5.20 7.47
CA GLY A 82 -8.73 4.75 8.67
C GLY A 82 -7.68 3.68 8.39
N ALA A 83 -7.99 2.72 7.52
CA ALA A 83 -7.06 1.66 7.13
C ALA A 83 -5.89 2.20 6.29
N ILE A 84 -6.14 3.14 5.38
CA ILE A 84 -5.09 3.79 4.57
C ILE A 84 -4.20 4.70 5.43
N ALA A 85 -4.76 5.40 6.43
CA ALA A 85 -3.94 6.17 7.36
C ALA A 85 -2.94 5.27 8.12
N LYS A 86 -3.33 4.04 8.47
CA LYS A 86 -2.40 3.03 9.05
C LYS A 86 -1.31 2.62 8.05
N LEU A 87 -1.66 2.46 6.77
CA LEU A 87 -0.69 2.16 5.71
C LEU A 87 0.31 3.31 5.52
N ARG A 88 -0.14 4.57 5.58
CA ARG A 88 0.72 5.75 5.49
C ARG A 88 1.68 5.86 6.68
N ALA A 89 1.21 5.51 7.87
CA ALA A 89 2.03 5.50 9.09
C ALA A 89 2.93 4.25 9.20
N TRP A 90 2.97 3.39 8.18
CA TRP A 90 3.67 2.12 8.25
C TRP A 90 5.19 2.30 8.31
N THR A 91 5.83 1.80 9.35
CA THR A 91 7.27 1.99 9.59
C THR A 91 8.14 0.90 8.95
N HIS A 92 7.59 -0.29 8.74
CA HIS A 92 8.33 -1.47 8.28
C HIS A 92 8.04 -1.80 6.83
N VAL A 93 8.66 -1.05 5.93
CA VAL A 93 8.43 -1.14 4.49
C VAL A 93 9.00 -2.44 3.90
N PRO A 94 8.28 -3.14 3.00
CA PRO A 94 8.76 -4.35 2.30
C PRO A 94 9.84 -4.06 1.24
N ALA A 95 10.83 -3.21 1.56
CA ALA A 95 11.90 -2.81 0.65
C ALA A 95 13.25 -2.69 1.36
N LYS A 96 14.28 -3.34 0.80
CA LYS A 96 15.65 -3.26 1.32
C LYS A 96 16.37 -1.96 0.93
N THR A 97 16.07 -1.44 -0.27
CA THR A 97 16.74 -0.24 -0.80
C THR A 97 16.02 1.03 -0.37
N ALA A 98 16.78 2.13 -0.20
CA ALA A 98 16.21 3.44 0.09
C ALA A 98 15.19 3.89 -0.98
N GLN A 99 15.51 3.68 -2.26
CA GLN A 99 14.60 3.97 -3.37
C GLN A 99 13.32 3.14 -3.31
N GLY A 100 13.40 1.85 -2.96
CA GLY A 100 12.21 1.02 -2.79
C GLY A 100 11.33 1.50 -1.63
N ARG A 101 11.94 1.99 -0.55
CA ARG A 101 11.21 2.62 0.56
C ARG A 101 10.52 3.90 0.17
N GLU A 102 11.23 4.77 -0.56
CA GLU A 102 10.67 6.01 -1.11
C GLU A 102 9.46 5.72 -2.00
N VAL A 103 9.56 4.76 -2.94
CA VAL A 103 8.45 4.37 -3.80
C VAL A 103 7.24 3.88 -3.00
N PHE A 104 7.45 3.07 -1.95
CA PHE A 104 6.36 2.63 -1.08
C PHE A 104 5.63 3.81 -0.43
N PHE A 105 6.37 4.74 0.16
CA PHE A 105 5.77 5.90 0.83
C PHE A 105 5.06 6.84 -0.15
N THR A 106 5.60 7.01 -1.36
CA THR A 106 4.93 7.75 -2.43
C THR A 106 3.60 7.10 -2.81
N PHE A 107 3.54 5.76 -2.92
CA PHE A 107 2.28 5.06 -3.16
C PHE A 107 1.31 5.23 -1.98
N ALA A 108 1.78 5.05 -0.74
CA ALA A 108 0.93 5.18 0.44
C ALA A 108 0.34 6.59 0.59
N GLU A 109 1.13 7.63 0.35
CA GLU A 109 0.67 9.03 0.36
C GLU A 109 -0.32 9.32 -0.78
N SER A 110 -0.06 8.82 -1.98
CA SER A 110 -0.97 8.98 -3.12
C SER A 110 -2.34 8.36 -2.83
N VAL A 111 -2.37 7.13 -2.31
CA VAL A 111 -3.61 6.44 -1.95
C VAL A 111 -4.35 7.16 -0.82
N ASP A 112 -3.64 7.70 0.16
CA ASP A 112 -4.22 8.51 1.24
C ASP A 112 -4.95 9.75 0.71
N GLN A 113 -4.28 10.55 -0.12
CA GLN A 113 -4.89 11.73 -0.76
C GLN A 113 -6.09 11.36 -1.65
N MET A 114 -6.01 10.27 -2.39
CA MET A 114 -7.15 9.77 -3.19
C MET A 114 -8.32 9.34 -2.31
N THR A 115 -8.03 8.71 -1.16
CA THR A 115 -9.05 8.26 -0.21
C THR A 115 -9.73 9.45 0.49
N GLU A 116 -9.00 10.52 0.80
CA GLU A 116 -9.60 11.77 1.29
C GLU A 116 -10.58 12.37 0.26
N LYS A 117 -10.18 12.41 -1.02
CA LYS A 117 -11.07 12.87 -2.12
C LYS A 117 -12.29 11.96 -2.26
N LEU A 118 -12.14 10.65 -2.12
CA LEU A 118 -13.24 9.69 -2.15
C LEU A 118 -14.25 9.99 -1.04
N VAL A 119 -13.79 10.18 0.20
CA VAL A 119 -14.65 10.51 1.34
C VAL A 119 -15.45 11.78 1.09
N VAL A 120 -14.82 12.82 0.53
CA VAL A 120 -15.51 14.06 0.17
C VAL A 120 -16.60 13.81 -0.87
N LYS A 121 -16.30 13.08 -1.95
CA LYS A 121 -17.26 12.77 -3.01
C LYS A 121 -18.45 11.95 -2.49
N VAL A 122 -18.19 10.96 -1.65
CA VAL A 122 -19.24 10.18 -0.97
C VAL A 122 -20.10 11.08 -0.10
N SER A 123 -19.50 11.97 0.70
CA SER A 123 -20.26 12.88 1.58
C SER A 123 -21.14 13.89 0.84
N ARG A 124 -20.85 14.13 -0.45
CA ARG A 124 -21.61 15.02 -1.33
C ARG A 124 -22.64 14.29 -2.20
N GLY A 125 -22.73 12.96 -2.08
CA GLY A 125 -23.60 12.15 -2.95
C GLY A 125 -23.13 12.07 -4.41
N GLU A 126 -21.88 12.40 -4.70
CA GLU A 126 -21.32 12.43 -6.06
C GLU A 126 -20.93 11.01 -6.53
N ARG A 127 -21.91 10.10 -6.70
CA ARG A 127 -21.66 8.66 -6.90
C ARG A 127 -20.72 8.33 -8.05
N GLY A 128 -20.95 8.86 -9.25
CA GLY A 128 -20.07 8.60 -10.40
C GLY A 128 -18.65 9.15 -10.20
N ALA A 129 -18.49 10.27 -9.49
CA ALA A 129 -17.17 10.79 -9.16
C ALA A 129 -16.46 9.95 -8.10
N ALA A 130 -17.22 9.40 -7.15
CA ALA A 130 -16.73 8.48 -6.12
C ALA A 130 -16.28 7.15 -6.72
N GLU A 131 -17.04 6.60 -7.66
CA GLU A 131 -16.68 5.41 -8.44
C GLU A 131 -15.36 5.61 -9.19
N ALA A 132 -15.25 6.68 -9.98
CA ALA A 132 -14.02 7.01 -10.69
C ALA A 132 -12.82 7.23 -9.74
N GLN A 133 -13.06 7.72 -8.52
CA GLN A 133 -12.00 7.83 -7.51
C GLN A 133 -11.57 6.47 -6.96
N LEU A 134 -12.52 5.56 -6.77
CA LEU A 134 -12.28 4.22 -6.29
C LEU A 134 -11.48 3.39 -7.33
N GLU A 135 -11.76 3.57 -8.62
CA GLU A 135 -10.97 2.99 -9.70
C GLU A 135 -9.51 3.48 -9.67
N GLN A 136 -9.28 4.78 -9.50
CA GLN A 136 -7.92 5.33 -9.37
C GLN A 136 -7.16 4.74 -8.17
N ILE A 137 -7.86 4.50 -7.06
CA ILE A 137 -7.29 3.82 -5.88
C ILE A 137 -6.93 2.37 -6.24
N ALA A 138 -7.82 1.63 -6.90
CA ALA A 138 -7.54 0.26 -7.35
C ALA A 138 -6.31 0.19 -8.25
N ASP A 139 -6.23 1.05 -9.27
CA ASP A 139 -5.10 1.09 -10.20
C ASP A 139 -3.79 1.39 -9.48
N THR A 140 -3.80 2.35 -8.56
CA THR A 140 -2.62 2.72 -7.78
C THR A 140 -2.16 1.58 -6.86
N CYS A 141 -3.10 0.93 -6.16
CA CYS A 141 -2.83 -0.24 -5.33
C CYS A 141 -2.29 -1.42 -6.16
N ASN A 142 -2.87 -1.67 -7.33
CA ASN A 142 -2.43 -2.73 -8.23
C ASN A 142 -1.01 -2.48 -8.77
N ASN A 143 -0.71 -1.24 -9.17
CA ASN A 143 0.62 -0.83 -9.61
C ASN A 143 1.67 -0.98 -8.50
N CYS A 144 1.32 -0.58 -7.26
CA CYS A 144 2.16 -0.79 -6.09
C CYS A 144 2.44 -2.28 -5.87
N HIS A 145 1.40 -3.11 -5.87
CA HIS A 145 1.53 -4.56 -5.70
C HIS A 145 2.41 -5.18 -6.80
N HIS A 146 2.25 -4.78 -8.06
CA HIS A 146 3.10 -5.23 -9.16
C HIS A 146 4.57 -4.83 -8.97
N PHE A 147 4.85 -3.59 -8.57
CA PHE A 147 6.22 -3.11 -8.35
C PHE A 147 6.97 -3.94 -7.30
N PHE A 148 6.31 -4.25 -6.18
CA PHE A 148 6.93 -5.02 -5.10
C PHE A 148 6.92 -6.52 -5.36
N ARG A 149 5.94 -7.06 -6.09
CA ARG A 149 5.91 -8.49 -6.44
C ARG A 149 7.03 -8.88 -7.42
N LEU A 150 7.30 -8.04 -8.42
CA LEU A 150 8.34 -8.30 -9.44
C LEU A 150 9.79 -8.20 -8.92
N LYS A 151 10.01 -7.75 -7.69
CA LYS A 151 11.35 -7.59 -7.09
C LYS A 151 11.59 -8.42 -5.82
N ILE A 152 10.56 -9.09 -5.29
CA ILE A 152 10.68 -9.94 -4.08
C ILE A 152 11.02 -11.40 -4.43
N GLU A 153 10.73 -11.85 -5.67
CA GLU A 153 11.11 -13.20 -6.12
C GLU A 153 12.64 -13.46 -6.05
N ASP A 154 13.47 -12.41 -6.07
CA ASP A 154 14.92 -12.53 -5.96
C ASP A 154 15.51 -12.27 -4.55
N SER A 155 14.72 -11.93 -3.51
CA SER A 155 15.33 -11.34 -2.31
C SER A 155 14.88 -11.76 -0.90
N VAL A 156 13.78 -12.48 -0.66
CA VAL A 156 13.40 -12.76 0.77
C VAL A 156 12.89 -14.18 1.05
N VAL A 157 12.63 -15.00 0.04
CA VAL A 157 12.26 -16.40 0.27
C VAL A 157 13.44 -17.26 -0.17
N PRO A 158 14.16 -17.96 0.73
CA PRO A 158 15.08 -18.99 0.26
C PRO A 158 14.23 -19.95 -0.58
N ALA A 159 14.60 -20.10 -1.86
CA ALA A 159 14.01 -21.07 -2.76
C ALA A 159 13.81 -22.35 -1.95
N LYS A 160 12.55 -22.77 -1.79
CA LYS A 160 12.21 -23.99 -1.07
C LYS A 160 13.07 -25.05 -1.72
N SER A 161 14.14 -25.46 -1.04
CA SER A 161 15.17 -26.33 -1.59
C SER A 161 14.40 -27.52 -2.12
N ALA A 162 14.34 -27.65 -3.45
CA ALA A 162 13.85 -28.85 -4.07
C ALA A 162 14.71 -29.95 -3.44
N ARG A 163 14.11 -30.75 -2.56
CA ARG A 163 14.71 -32.03 -2.21
C ARG A 163 14.71 -32.79 -3.52
N ILE A 164 15.85 -32.74 -4.19
CA ILE A 164 16.18 -33.72 -5.21
C ILE A 164 16.21 -35.02 -4.41
N ASP A 165 15.15 -35.82 -4.52
CA ASP A 165 15.19 -37.19 -4.04
C ASP A 165 16.27 -37.91 -4.87
N PRO A 166 17.38 -38.35 -4.26
CA PRO A 166 18.42 -39.09 -4.98
C PRO A 166 17.93 -40.46 -5.49
N ALA A 167 16.70 -40.85 -5.15
CA ALA A 167 16.08 -42.11 -5.53
C ALA A 167 15.54 -42.17 -6.97
N LYS A 168 15.61 -41.09 -7.76
CA LYS A 168 15.17 -41.09 -9.18
C LYS A 168 16.25 -40.85 -10.23
N THR A 169 17.54 -40.81 -9.85
CA THR A 169 18.65 -40.67 -10.81
C THR A 169 19.34 -42.00 -11.15
N ALA A 170 18.72 -43.13 -10.81
CA ALA A 170 19.25 -44.45 -11.15
C ALA A 170 18.30 -45.20 -12.09
N PHE A 171 18.12 -44.73 -13.33
CA PHE A 171 17.64 -45.62 -14.41
C PHE A 171 17.93 -45.10 -15.82
N VAL A 172 19.17 -44.74 -16.14
CA VAL A 172 19.65 -44.78 -17.55
C VAL A 172 21.15 -45.06 -17.54
N PHE A 173 21.55 -46.32 -17.35
CA PHE A 173 22.85 -46.80 -17.85
C PHE A 173 22.93 -48.34 -17.88
N THR A 174 22.33 -48.95 -18.89
CA THR A 174 22.76 -50.22 -19.53
C THR A 174 21.84 -50.37 -20.74
N GLN A 175 22.27 -50.51 -21.98
CA GLN A 175 23.30 -51.41 -22.46
C GLN A 175 23.71 -50.95 -23.88
N GLN A 176 25.02 -50.81 -24.11
CA GLN A 176 25.59 -50.64 -25.44
C GLN A 176 26.42 -51.90 -25.76
N GLY A 177 26.01 -52.66 -26.77
CA GLY A 177 26.93 -53.39 -27.67
C GLY A 177 27.21 -54.88 -27.43
N SER A 178 26.78 -55.72 -28.37
CA SER A 178 27.61 -56.71 -29.11
C SER A 178 26.75 -57.24 -30.28
N ARG A 179 27.07 -56.89 -31.54
CA ARG A 179 27.86 -57.71 -32.48
C ARG A 179 27.40 -59.17 -32.55
N GLU A 180 26.75 -59.53 -33.64
CA GLU A 180 27.33 -60.27 -34.78
C GLU A 180 26.67 -59.81 -36.09
#